data_AF-A0A8A2UBJ2-F1
#
_entry.id   AF-A0A8A2UBJ2-F1
#
_cell.length_a   1.000
_cell.length_b   1.000
_cell.length_c   1.000
_cell.angle_alpha   90.00
_cell.angle_beta   90.00
_cell.angle_gamma   90.00
#
_symmetry.space_group_name_H-M   'P 1'
#
loop_
_entity.id
_entity.type
_entity.pdbx_description
1 polymer ?
#
loop_
_entity_poly.entity_id
_entity_poly.type
_entity_poly.pdbx_seq_one_letter_code
_entity_poly.pdbx_strand_id
1 'polypeptide(L)'
;MNLKQHENRDDMKVWLSQNEVEQLLEAADGTQQRIAFALGARCGLRSHEVLDVAPEDIVDTDAGTMLRVWHGKGDKFRETPVPRDLATTIRTVDDVRDAPTSSSLVEITSTRSLRRWVRSAANQLYDKTEDAGWNHLGFHDLRRTWATALASADVDPLLVCDWGGWNDLETFLEHYRGSYSPEAQQRERNKVDWL
;
A
#
# COMPACT_ATOMS: atom_id res chain seq x y z
N MET A 1 -14.73 -1.00 4.66
CA MET A 1 -13.70 0.06 4.52
C MET A 1 -14.12 1.32 5.26
N ASN A 2 -13.19 2.23 5.53
CA ASN A 2 -13.50 3.56 6.05
C ASN A 2 -13.35 4.62 4.95
N LEU A 3 -14.26 5.59 4.94
CA LEU A 3 -14.27 6.71 4.01
C LEU A 3 -14.21 8.05 4.75
N LYS A 4 -13.49 9.02 4.19
CA LYS A 4 -13.49 10.41 4.68
C LYS A 4 -13.51 11.38 3.52
N GLN A 5 -14.42 12.34 3.54
CA GLN A 5 -14.50 13.35 2.49
C GLN A 5 -13.22 14.19 2.43
N HIS A 6 -12.80 14.58 1.23
CA HIS A 6 -11.78 15.60 1.06
C HIS A 6 -12.35 16.98 1.40
N GLU A 7 -11.55 17.86 2.02
CA GLU A 7 -12.02 19.19 2.46
C GLU A 7 -12.43 20.10 1.29
N ASN A 8 -11.80 19.93 0.13
CA ASN A 8 -11.94 20.83 -1.02
C ASN A 8 -12.31 20.09 -2.33
N ARG A 9 -12.74 18.83 -2.24
CA ARG A 9 -13.04 17.98 -3.41
C ARG A 9 -14.16 17.00 -3.10
N ASP A 10 -14.93 16.65 -4.13
CA ASP A 10 -16.04 15.69 -4.03
C ASP A 10 -15.58 14.21 -4.01
N ASP A 11 -14.27 13.94 -4.02
CA ASP A 11 -13.74 12.59 -3.83
C ASP A 11 -13.58 12.24 -2.34
N MET A 12 -13.50 10.94 -2.06
CA MET A 12 -13.35 10.38 -0.72
C MET A 12 -11.94 9.80 -0.57
N LYS A 13 -11.33 10.02 0.58
CA LYS A 13 -10.17 9.25 1.05
C LYS A 13 -10.66 7.88 1.49
N VAL A 14 -9.93 6.83 1.13
CA VAL A 14 -10.29 5.45 1.43
C VAL A 14 -9.23 4.83 2.36
N TRP A 15 -9.69 4.03 3.33
CA TRP A 15 -8.85 3.13 4.13
C TRP A 15 -9.46 1.74 4.07
N LEU A 16 -8.72 0.82 3.47
CA LEU A 16 -9.14 -0.58 3.40
C LEU A 16 -8.87 -1.28 4.73
N SER A 17 -9.72 -2.21 5.10
CA SER A 17 -9.41 -3.24 6.10
C SER A 17 -8.38 -4.23 5.54
N GLN A 18 -7.79 -5.06 6.40
CA GLN A 18 -6.85 -6.09 5.96
C GLN A 18 -7.52 -7.11 5.02
N ASN A 19 -8.79 -7.46 5.27
CA ASN A 19 -9.58 -8.32 4.39
C ASN A 19 -9.81 -7.64 3.02
N GLU A 20 -10.12 -6.35 2.99
CA GLU A 20 -10.29 -5.62 1.73
C GLU A 20 -8.97 -5.45 0.96
N VAL A 21 -7.84 -5.33 1.66
CA VAL A 21 -6.52 -5.42 1.02
C VAL A 21 -6.34 -6.78 0.34
N GLU A 22 -6.69 -7.88 1.01
CA GLU A 22 -6.63 -9.22 0.42
C GLU A 22 -7.54 -9.35 -0.80
N GLN A 23 -8.79 -8.89 -0.71
CA GLN A 23 -9.72 -8.86 -1.84
C GLN A 23 -9.17 -8.07 -3.04
N LEU A 24 -8.52 -6.93 -2.79
CA LEU A 24 -7.86 -6.16 -3.84
C LEU A 24 -6.70 -6.91 -4.49
N LEU A 25 -5.89 -7.61 -3.70
CA LEU A 25 -4.77 -8.41 -4.21
C LEU A 25 -5.26 -9.63 -5.00
N GLU A 26 -6.40 -10.21 -4.64
CA GLU A 26 -7.05 -11.31 -5.35
C GLU A 26 -7.73 -10.86 -6.65
N ALA A 27 -8.27 -9.65 -6.69
CA ALA A 27 -8.88 -9.05 -7.88
C ALA A 27 -7.85 -8.53 -8.91
N ALA A 28 -6.56 -8.64 -8.64
CA ALA A 28 -5.51 -8.23 -9.56
C ALA A 28 -5.46 -9.13 -10.80
N ASP A 29 -5.36 -8.52 -11.99
CA ASP A 29 -5.19 -9.24 -13.25
C ASP A 29 -3.71 -9.62 -13.45
N GLY A 30 -3.36 -10.80 -12.94
CA GLY A 30 -2.02 -11.37 -13.04
C GLY A 30 -0.98 -10.85 -12.03
N THR A 31 0.21 -11.43 -12.12
CA THR A 31 1.26 -11.27 -11.10
C THR A 31 1.79 -9.84 -11.00
N GLN A 32 1.99 -9.14 -12.12
CA GLN A 32 2.53 -7.76 -12.10
C GLN A 32 1.58 -6.79 -11.40
N GLN A 33 0.29 -6.88 -11.68
CA GLN A 33 -0.72 -6.03 -11.03
C GLN A 33 -0.80 -6.36 -9.53
N ARG A 34 -0.76 -7.64 -9.16
CA ARG A 34 -0.76 -8.07 -7.76
C ARG A 34 0.45 -7.55 -7.01
N ILE A 35 1.65 -7.64 -7.58
CA ILE A 35 2.88 -7.08 -7.00
C ILE A 35 2.75 -5.56 -6.84
N ALA A 36 2.30 -4.85 -7.88
CA ALA A 36 2.15 -3.39 -7.81
C ALA A 36 1.19 -2.94 -6.69
N PHE A 37 0.07 -3.66 -6.51
CA PHE A 37 -0.86 -3.40 -5.42
C PHE A 37 -0.26 -3.74 -4.05
N ALA A 38 0.44 -4.86 -3.94
CA ALA A 38 1.09 -5.28 -2.70
C ALA A 38 2.20 -4.31 -2.27
N LEU A 39 3.00 -3.78 -3.21
CA LEU A 39 3.99 -2.75 -2.93
C LEU A 39 3.34 -1.48 -2.35
N GLY A 40 2.18 -1.07 -2.86
CA GLY A 40 1.42 0.05 -2.31
C GLY A 40 0.82 -0.25 -0.93
N ALA A 41 0.12 -1.38 -0.79
CA ALA A 41 -0.71 -1.70 0.37
C ALA A 41 0.05 -2.35 1.54
N ARG A 42 1.21 -2.96 1.28
CA ARG A 42 2.01 -3.69 2.28
C ARG A 42 3.39 -3.10 2.52
N CYS A 43 3.92 -2.30 1.58
CA CYS A 43 5.23 -1.65 1.72
C CYS A 43 5.14 -0.10 1.73
N GLY A 44 3.94 0.45 1.56
CA GLY A 44 3.71 1.90 1.64
C GLY A 44 4.28 2.70 0.47
N LEU A 45 4.52 2.08 -0.70
CA LEU A 45 5.12 2.78 -1.84
C LEU A 45 4.19 3.82 -2.47
N ARG A 46 4.79 4.90 -2.98
CA ARG A 46 4.13 5.90 -3.84
C ARG A 46 4.03 5.35 -5.25
N SER A 47 3.05 5.84 -6.01
CA SER A 47 2.81 5.36 -7.38
C SER A 47 4.01 5.44 -8.33
N HIS A 48 4.92 6.40 -8.14
CA HIS A 48 6.14 6.51 -8.98
C HIS A 48 7.20 5.52 -8.50
N GLU A 49 7.42 5.39 -7.19
CA GLU A 49 8.39 4.45 -6.62
C GLU A 49 8.10 3.01 -7.08
N VAL A 50 6.82 2.62 -7.21
CA VAL A 50 6.43 1.28 -7.70
C VAL A 50 6.96 0.96 -9.09
N LEU A 51 7.11 1.96 -9.95
CA LEU A 51 7.56 1.78 -11.33
C LEU A 51 9.07 1.51 -11.41
N ASP A 52 9.82 1.85 -10.37
CA ASP A 52 11.27 1.79 -10.34
C ASP A 52 11.79 0.61 -9.49
N VAL A 53 10.92 -0.11 -8.76
CA VAL A 53 11.34 -1.26 -7.94
C VAL A 53 11.86 -2.39 -8.81
N ALA A 54 13.07 -2.86 -8.52
CA ALA A 54 13.66 -4.06 -9.10
C ALA A 54 13.78 -5.20 -8.06
N PRO A 55 13.87 -6.47 -8.49
CA PRO A 55 14.12 -7.59 -7.57
C PRO A 55 15.36 -7.43 -6.69
N GLU A 56 16.43 -6.83 -7.21
CA GLU A 56 17.68 -6.63 -6.47
C GLU A 56 17.55 -5.65 -5.29
N ASP A 57 16.48 -4.84 -5.28
CA ASP A 57 16.19 -3.91 -4.19
C ASP A 57 15.65 -4.62 -2.93
N ILE A 58 15.27 -5.89 -3.05
CA ILE A 58 14.82 -6.73 -1.93
C ILE A 58 16.06 -7.32 -1.22
N VAL A 59 16.33 -6.85 -0.02
CA VAL A 59 17.50 -7.22 0.76
C VAL A 59 17.13 -7.81 2.10
N ASP A 60 17.85 -8.84 2.54
CA ASP A 60 17.73 -9.38 3.89
C ASP A 60 18.71 -8.65 4.81
N THR A 61 18.18 -8.09 5.90
CA THR A 61 18.93 -7.33 6.92
C THR A 61 18.71 -7.95 8.30
N ASP A 62 19.40 -7.45 9.32
CA ASP A 62 19.16 -7.86 10.71
C ASP A 62 17.74 -7.49 11.20
N ALA A 63 17.09 -6.51 10.56
CA ALA A 63 15.69 -6.14 10.82
C ALA A 63 14.66 -7.02 10.09
N GLY A 64 15.13 -7.94 9.23
CA GLY A 64 14.30 -8.75 8.33
C GLY A 64 14.43 -8.34 6.86
N THR A 65 13.51 -8.82 6.04
CA THR A 65 13.48 -8.51 4.60
C THR A 65 12.97 -7.09 4.36
N MET A 66 13.80 -6.26 3.74
CA MET A 66 13.56 -4.85 3.47
C MET A 66 13.57 -4.59 1.96
N LEU A 67 12.85 -3.56 1.54
CA LEU A 67 12.90 -3.01 0.19
C LEU A 67 13.61 -1.67 0.24
N ARG A 68 14.67 -1.53 -0.54
CA ARG A 68 15.38 -0.27 -0.77
C ARG A 68 14.66 0.56 -1.82
N VAL A 69 14.37 1.81 -1.49
CA VAL A 69 13.77 2.77 -2.42
C VAL A 69 14.79 3.88 -2.65
N TRP A 70 15.49 3.81 -3.78
CA TRP A 70 16.59 4.73 -4.10
C TRP A 70 16.11 6.15 -4.46
N HIS A 71 15.05 6.26 -5.27
CA HIS A 71 14.54 7.53 -5.78
C HIS A 71 13.18 7.89 -5.18
N GLY A 72 13.13 8.10 -3.86
CA GLY A 72 11.93 8.54 -3.16
C GLY A 72 11.54 9.99 -3.49
N LYS A 73 10.49 10.51 -2.83
CA LYS A 73 10.08 11.93 -2.98
C LYS A 73 11.23 12.86 -2.59
N GLY A 74 11.69 13.68 -3.54
CA GLY A 74 12.83 14.56 -3.35
C GLY A 74 14.18 13.84 -3.47
N ASP A 75 14.20 12.69 -4.14
CA ASP A 75 15.39 11.87 -4.40
C ASP A 75 16.07 11.34 -3.13
N LYS A 76 15.26 11.04 -2.12
CA LYS A 76 15.73 10.54 -0.83
C LYS A 76 15.61 9.02 -0.78
N PHE A 77 16.70 8.39 -0.41
CA PHE A 77 16.75 6.98 -0.04
C PHE A 77 15.88 6.70 1.19
N ARG A 78 15.19 5.55 1.18
CA ARG A 78 14.52 4.97 2.36
C ARG A 78 14.45 3.45 2.23
N GLU A 79 14.30 2.77 3.36
CA GLU A 79 14.00 1.33 3.42
C GLU A 79 12.62 1.12 4.03
N THR A 80 11.90 0.11 3.55
CA THR A 80 10.56 -0.24 4.07
C THR A 80 10.46 -1.76 4.22
N PRO A 81 9.81 -2.29 5.26
CA PRO A 81 9.69 -3.73 5.46
C PRO A 81 8.83 -4.38 4.36
N VAL A 82 9.20 -5.60 3.99
CA VAL A 82 8.50 -6.40 2.97
C VAL A 82 7.94 -7.66 3.62
N PRO A 83 6.63 -7.95 3.47
CA PRO A 83 6.09 -9.22 3.94
C PRO A 83 6.77 -10.40 3.24
N ARG A 84 7.00 -11.49 3.98
CA ARG A 84 7.67 -12.70 3.50
C ARG A 84 7.06 -13.26 2.20
N ASP A 85 5.73 -13.27 2.10
CA ASP A 85 5.04 -13.82 0.93
C ASP A 85 5.26 -12.97 -0.32
N LEU A 86 5.30 -11.64 -0.15
CA LEU A 86 5.61 -10.72 -1.25
C LEU A 86 7.07 -10.87 -1.69
N ALA A 87 8.00 -10.94 -0.74
CA ALA A 87 9.41 -11.17 -1.05
C ALA A 87 9.63 -12.51 -1.79
N THR A 88 8.95 -13.57 -1.35
CA THR A 88 8.98 -14.88 -2.01
C THR A 88 8.43 -14.81 -3.43
N THR A 89 7.31 -14.10 -3.62
CA THR A 89 6.69 -13.89 -4.93
C THR A 89 7.65 -13.14 -5.87
N ILE A 90 8.28 -12.07 -5.37
CA ILE A 90 9.24 -11.25 -6.15
C ILE A 90 10.44 -12.09 -6.58
N ARG A 91 11.04 -12.85 -5.65
CA ARG A 91 12.19 -13.74 -5.96
C ARG A 91 11.80 -14.79 -7.00
N THR A 92 10.63 -15.40 -6.86
CA THR A 92 10.11 -16.36 -7.85
C THR A 92 9.96 -15.73 -9.23
N VAL A 93 9.43 -14.51 -9.29
CA VAL A 93 9.29 -13.77 -10.56
C VAL A 93 10.64 -13.46 -11.19
N ASP A 94 11.63 -13.07 -10.38
CA ASP A 94 12.99 -12.82 -10.86
C ASP A 94 13.66 -14.08 -11.42
N ASP A 95 13.45 -15.22 -10.76
CA ASP A 95 14.02 -16.51 -11.19
C ASP A 95 13.48 -16.98 -12.56
N VAL A 96 12.25 -16.61 -12.93
CA VAL A 96 11.58 -17.12 -14.15
C VAL A 96 11.48 -16.10 -15.28
N ARG A 97 11.73 -14.81 -15.02
CA ARG A 97 11.60 -13.75 -16.04
C ARG A 97 12.83 -13.69 -16.94
N ASP A 98 12.61 -13.29 -18.19
CA ASP A 98 13.69 -13.00 -19.13
C ASP A 98 14.10 -11.52 -19.05
N ALA A 99 14.57 -11.09 -17.88
CA ALA A 99 15.03 -9.72 -17.63
C ALA A 99 16.07 -9.69 -16.49
N PRO A 100 17.08 -8.80 -16.54
CA PRO A 100 18.10 -8.69 -15.48
C PRO A 100 17.49 -8.33 -14.12
N THR A 101 18.01 -8.82 -13.00
CA THR A 101 17.52 -8.49 -11.63
C THR A 101 17.47 -6.99 -11.30
N SER A 102 18.14 -6.13 -12.07
CA SER A 102 18.13 -4.68 -11.94
C SER A 102 17.00 -3.99 -12.72
N SER A 103 16.29 -4.71 -13.58
CA SER A 103 15.15 -4.15 -14.31
C SER A 103 13.90 -4.12 -13.44
N SER A 104 13.06 -3.11 -13.66
CA SER A 104 11.79 -2.95 -12.94
C SER A 104 10.96 -4.23 -12.94
N LEU A 105 10.31 -4.50 -11.81
CA LEU A 105 9.38 -5.61 -11.61
C LEU A 105 8.09 -5.46 -12.41
N VAL A 106 7.68 -4.23 -12.67
CA VAL A 106 6.41 -3.91 -13.30
C VAL A 106 6.68 -3.29 -14.66
N GLU A 107 6.18 -3.89 -15.74
CA GLU A 107 6.49 -3.45 -17.11
C GLU A 107 5.83 -2.11 -17.49
N ILE A 108 4.84 -1.65 -16.73
CA ILE A 108 4.20 -0.37 -17.01
C ILE A 108 5.14 0.79 -16.71
N THR A 109 5.19 1.76 -17.63
CA THR A 109 6.09 2.91 -17.53
C THR A 109 5.42 4.18 -17.01
N SER A 110 4.16 4.11 -16.57
CA SER A 110 3.43 5.30 -16.14
C SER A 110 2.49 5.08 -14.97
N THR A 111 2.42 6.08 -14.08
CA THR A 111 1.45 6.13 -12.97
C THR A 111 0.00 6.15 -13.48
N ARG A 112 -0.25 6.55 -14.73
CA ARG A 112 -1.57 6.50 -15.35
C ARG A 112 -2.03 5.06 -15.59
N SER A 113 -1.13 4.19 -16.03
CA SER A 113 -1.41 2.75 -16.18
C SER A 113 -1.73 2.12 -14.83
N LEU A 114 -0.95 2.45 -13.80
CA LEU A 114 -1.18 1.96 -12.43
C LEU A 114 -2.55 2.41 -11.87
N ARG A 115 -2.94 3.67 -12.12
CA ARG A 115 -4.29 4.16 -11.76
C ARG A 115 -5.39 3.39 -12.48
N ARG A 116 -5.20 3.03 -13.75
CA ARG A 116 -6.16 2.22 -14.51
C ARG A 116 -6.29 0.80 -13.94
N TRP A 117 -5.18 0.18 -13.55
CA TRP A 117 -5.20 -1.11 -12.86
C TRP A 117 -6.03 -1.06 -11.58
N VAL A 118 -5.75 -0.09 -10.68
CA VAL A 118 -6.54 0.06 -9.44
C VAL A 118 -8.02 0.27 -9.75
N ARG A 119 -8.35 1.14 -10.70
CA ARG A 119 -9.73 1.40 -11.12
C ARG A 119 -10.41 0.14 -11.65
N SER A 120 -9.72 -0.67 -12.44
CA SER A 120 -10.27 -1.92 -12.98
C SER A 120 -10.58 -2.92 -11.87
N ALA A 121 -9.63 -3.18 -10.97
CA ALA A 121 -9.84 -4.09 -9.84
C ALA A 121 -10.92 -3.57 -8.87
N ALA A 122 -10.95 -2.27 -8.60
CA ALA A 122 -11.95 -1.66 -7.75
C ALA A 122 -13.37 -1.75 -8.35
N ASN A 123 -13.52 -1.56 -9.67
CA ASN A 123 -14.81 -1.75 -10.33
C ASN A 123 -15.29 -3.20 -10.22
N GLN A 124 -14.41 -4.19 -10.42
CA GLN A 124 -14.76 -5.60 -10.24
C GLN A 124 -15.22 -5.90 -8.81
N LEU A 125 -14.56 -5.30 -7.81
CA LEU A 125 -14.93 -5.45 -6.41
C LEU A 125 -16.24 -4.73 -6.08
N TYR A 126 -16.50 -3.57 -6.68
CA TYR A 126 -17.80 -2.91 -6.58
C TYR A 126 -18.91 -3.79 -7.14
N ASP A 127 -18.74 -4.35 -8.34
CA ASP A 127 -19.74 -5.23 -8.97
C ASP A 127 -20.03 -6.49 -8.14
N LYS A 128 -19.04 -6.96 -7.35
CA LYS A 128 -19.16 -8.15 -6.50
C LYS A 128 -19.73 -7.87 -5.12
N THR A 129 -19.40 -6.72 -4.53
CA THR A 129 -19.69 -6.41 -3.11
C THR A 129 -20.76 -5.34 -2.92
N GLU A 130 -21.06 -4.59 -3.98
CA GLU A 130 -21.93 -3.40 -3.98
C GLU A 130 -21.50 -2.29 -3.00
N ASP A 131 -20.27 -2.35 -2.47
CA ASP A 131 -19.73 -1.30 -1.59
C ASP A 131 -19.22 -0.11 -2.41
N ALA A 132 -19.97 1.00 -2.36
CA ALA A 132 -19.66 2.22 -3.09
C ALA A 132 -18.27 2.81 -2.79
N GLY A 133 -17.64 2.47 -1.67
CA GLY A 133 -16.31 2.94 -1.34
C GLY A 133 -15.23 2.51 -2.33
N TRP A 134 -15.41 1.38 -3.03
CA TRP A 134 -14.51 0.95 -4.11
C TRP A 134 -14.44 1.97 -5.25
N ASN A 135 -15.51 2.72 -5.54
CA ASN A 135 -15.53 3.74 -6.60
C ASN A 135 -14.57 4.92 -6.34
N HIS A 136 -14.18 5.10 -5.08
CA HIS A 136 -13.28 6.17 -4.65
C HIS A 136 -11.83 5.72 -4.53
N LEU A 137 -11.56 4.41 -4.55
CA LEU A 137 -10.23 3.87 -4.29
C LEU A 137 -9.20 4.38 -5.32
N GLY A 138 -8.16 5.05 -4.81
CA GLY A 138 -6.98 5.44 -5.57
C GLY A 138 -5.72 4.72 -5.08
N PHE A 139 -4.67 4.72 -5.91
CA PHE A 139 -3.40 4.08 -5.53
C PHE A 139 -2.79 4.68 -4.25
N HIS A 140 -2.93 6.00 -4.05
CA HIS A 140 -2.43 6.66 -2.85
C HIS A 140 -3.12 6.15 -1.58
N ASP A 141 -4.36 5.68 -1.67
CA ASP A 141 -5.09 5.14 -0.52
C ASP A 141 -4.52 3.80 -0.04
N LEU A 142 -3.77 3.07 -0.88
CA LEU A 142 -3.04 1.88 -0.46
C LEU A 142 -1.92 2.23 0.52
N ARG A 143 -1.14 3.27 0.21
CA ARG A 143 -0.13 3.80 1.12
C ARG A 143 -0.73 4.34 2.40
N ARG A 144 -1.90 4.99 2.29
CA ARG A 144 -2.65 5.51 3.44
C ARG A 144 -3.12 4.38 4.36
N THR A 145 -3.66 3.32 3.76
CA THR A 145 -4.07 2.08 4.42
C THR A 145 -2.90 1.43 5.13
N TRP A 146 -1.75 1.28 4.47
CA TRP A 146 -0.53 0.73 5.06
C TRP A 146 -0.10 1.46 6.33
N ALA A 147 -0.02 2.79 6.28
CA ALA A 147 0.39 3.61 7.42
C ALA A 147 -0.56 3.45 8.62
N THR A 148 -1.86 3.50 8.35
CA THR A 148 -2.89 3.36 9.40
C THR A 148 -2.94 1.93 9.97
N ALA A 149 -2.65 0.91 9.16
CA ALA A 149 -2.56 -0.47 9.62
C ALA A 149 -1.39 -0.66 10.61
N LEU A 150 -0.21 -0.12 10.30
CA LEU A 150 0.95 -0.16 11.20
C LEU A 150 0.68 0.59 12.51
N ALA A 151 0.09 1.79 12.42
CA ALA A 151 -0.30 2.55 13.62
C ALA A 151 -1.32 1.78 14.48
N SER A 152 -2.22 1.01 13.85
CA SER A 152 -3.24 0.22 14.57
C SER A 152 -2.68 -1.04 15.22
N ALA A 153 -1.53 -1.51 14.74
CA ALA A 153 -0.73 -2.60 15.30
C ALA A 153 0.30 -2.10 16.33
N ASP A 154 0.16 -0.87 16.82
CA ASP A 154 1.02 -0.24 17.83
C ASP A 154 2.51 -0.18 17.44
N VAL A 155 2.80 -0.07 16.14
CA VAL A 155 4.16 0.22 15.65
C VAL A 155 4.53 1.66 15.99
N ASP A 156 5.77 1.88 16.44
CA ASP A 156 6.28 3.21 16.77
C ASP A 156 6.04 4.21 15.61
N PRO A 157 5.31 5.32 15.83
CA PRO A 157 5.03 6.31 14.80
C PRO A 157 6.28 6.90 14.13
N LEU A 158 7.40 7.03 14.85
CA LEU A 158 8.66 7.51 14.28
C LEU A 158 9.24 6.49 13.29
N LEU A 159 9.11 5.20 13.60
CA LEU A 159 9.56 4.13 12.70
C LEU A 159 8.67 4.05 11.46
N VAL A 160 7.35 4.22 11.61
CA VAL A 160 6.45 4.32 10.45
C VAL A 160 6.81 5.55 9.59
N CYS A 161 7.12 6.68 10.22
CA CYS A 161 7.58 7.90 9.52
C CYS A 161 8.82 7.64 8.68
N ASP A 162 9.82 6.99 9.27
CA ASP A 162 11.07 6.62 8.62
C ASP A 162 10.83 5.68 7.43
N TRP A 163 10.13 4.57 7.67
CA TRP A 163 9.82 3.59 6.62
C TRP A 163 9.07 4.19 5.44
N GLY A 164 8.08 5.04 5.70
CA GLY A 164 7.36 5.68 4.60
C GLY A 164 8.13 6.84 3.96
N GLY A 165 9.23 7.32 4.54
CA GLY A 165 9.98 8.47 4.07
C GLY A 165 9.16 9.75 4.14
N TRP A 166 8.58 10.02 5.32
CA TRP A 166 8.00 11.31 5.66
C TRP A 166 9.07 12.17 6.35
N ASN A 167 9.23 13.41 5.89
CA ASN A 167 10.20 14.34 6.48
C ASN A 167 9.70 14.99 7.79
N ASP A 168 8.42 14.80 8.11
CA ASP A 168 7.78 15.50 9.20
C ASP A 168 6.73 14.59 9.86
N LEU A 169 6.93 14.39 11.16
CA LEU A 169 6.04 13.62 12.03
C LEU A 169 4.69 14.34 12.19
N GLU A 170 4.66 15.67 12.18
CA GLU A 170 3.41 16.43 12.28
C GLU A 170 2.53 16.19 11.05
N THR A 171 3.10 16.29 9.84
CA THR A 171 2.44 15.92 8.58
C THR A 171 1.93 14.47 8.58
N PHE A 172 2.71 13.53 9.11
CA PHE A 172 2.27 12.14 9.28
C PHE A 172 1.05 12.09 10.23
N LEU A 173 1.21 12.64 11.43
CA LEU A 173 0.15 12.62 12.44
C LEU A 173 -1.12 13.37 12.01
N GLU A 174 -1.05 14.51 11.33
CA GLU A 174 -2.24 15.21 10.81
C GLU A 174 -3.00 14.39 9.75
N HIS A 175 -2.28 13.68 8.88
CA HIS A 175 -2.91 12.86 7.86
C HIS A 175 -3.49 11.54 8.39
N TYR A 176 -3.00 11.04 9.52
CA TYR A 176 -3.32 9.71 10.04
C TYR A 176 -4.03 9.69 11.41
N ARG A 177 -3.95 10.75 12.24
CA ARG A 177 -4.76 10.92 13.47
C ARG A 177 -6.25 11.06 13.19
N GLY A 178 -6.63 11.40 11.96
CA GLY A 178 -8.01 11.69 11.59
C GLY A 178 -8.85 10.48 11.16
N SER A 179 -8.33 9.25 11.20
CA SER A 179 -9.05 8.03 10.80
C SER A 179 -8.41 6.78 11.41
N TYR A 180 -9.09 6.16 12.37
CA TYR A 180 -8.72 4.82 12.84
C TYR A 180 -8.93 3.79 11.72
N SER A 181 -8.07 2.77 11.65
CA SER A 181 -8.30 1.62 10.74
C SER A 181 -9.67 0.97 11.03
N PRO A 182 -10.26 0.26 10.07
CA PRO A 182 -11.43 -0.57 10.34
C PRO A 182 -11.21 -1.52 11.52
N GLU A 183 -10.01 -2.09 11.66
CA GLU A 183 -9.64 -2.99 12.75
C GLU A 183 -9.59 -2.29 14.10
N ALA A 184 -9.03 -1.06 14.15
CA ALA A 184 -9.02 -0.26 15.36
C ALA A 184 -10.44 0.13 15.79
N GLN A 185 -11.31 0.50 14.84
CA GLN A 185 -12.72 0.76 15.16
C GLN A 185 -13.43 -0.50 15.66
N GLN A 186 -13.21 -1.64 15.02
CA GLN A 186 -13.79 -2.92 15.47
C GLN A 186 -13.34 -3.27 16.90
N ARG A 187 -12.04 -3.11 17.20
CA ARG A 187 -11.51 -3.33 18.55
C ARG A 187 -12.16 -2.43 19.60
N GLU A 188 -12.36 -1.15 19.31
CA GLU A 188 -13.02 -0.23 20.23
C GLU A 188 -14.54 -0.50 20.36
N ARG A 189 -15.22 -0.87 19.27
CA ARG A 189 -16.64 -1.27 19.30
C ARG A 189 -16.88 -2.48 20.18
N ASN A 190 -16.01 -3.49 20.10
CA ASN A 190 -16.10 -4.71 20.90
C ASN A 190 -15.94 -4.46 22.42
N LYS A 191 -15.52 -3.26 22.85
CA LYS A 191 -15.45 -2.88 24.28
C LYS A 191 -16.78 -2.38 24.83
N VAL A 192 -17.76 -2.14 23.97
CA VAL A 192 -19.03 -1.51 24.32
C VAL A 192 -20.14 -2.52 24.04
N ASP A 193 -20.73 -3.08 25.10
CA ASP A 193 -21.65 -4.24 25.02
C ASP A 193 -22.91 -4.03 24.15
N TRP A 194 -23.25 -2.78 23.81
CA TRP A 194 -24.41 -2.44 22.98
C TRP A 194 -24.07 -2.10 21.52
N LEU A 195 -22.79 -2.16 21.12
CA LEU A 195 -22.29 -1.93 19.76
C LEU A 195 -21.94 -3.23 19.01
#